data_AF-A0A9D8NVU5-F1
#
_entry.id   AF-A0A9D8NVU5-F1
#
_cell.length_a   1.000
_cell.length_b   1.000
_cell.length_c   1.000
_cell.angle_alpha   90.00
_cell.angle_beta   90.00
_cell.angle_gamma   90.00
#
_symmetry.space_group_name_H-M   'P 1'
#
loop_
_entity.id
_entity.type
_entity.pdbx_description
1 polymer ?
#
loop_
_entity_poly.entity_id
_entity_poly.type
_entity_poly.pdbx_seq_one_letter_code
_entity_poly.pdbx_strand_id
1 'polypeptide(L)'
;DRAAPNERAAPNDRAAPDELAEPSDRIDRAVRSEREIVAIHDFVREATRGAGRDAGSLGHRRALASELVRTTLRLVNENFDLAQLRLISLAVKEMRVAYHLFNRYRGVRKVSIFGSARTPPAHPDYHAARDFGAAMAAENWMAITGAGDGIMRAGHEGPHREARFGLSIRLPFETNANEFIQGDPKLLAFRYFFTRKLMFVSHSDAVAVFPGGFGTMDEIFEVLTLVQTGKSPIVPIVLVEGAGPDGQPLGYWPRWEHGVIDNLLQQGWISPEDPGLYEVAKSPRDAVDRIVRFYRRYHSSRYVDDLLVLRLKRPLSPEQLALVNHEFMPLVREGEMTQQGPLDSEDEHPTLPRLVFHHTKRAYGLVRKLIDRVNELPDEEVPWP
;
A
#
# COMPACT_ATOMS: atom_id res chain seq x y z
N ASP A 1 28.97 -52.97 26.35
CA ASP A 1 27.78 -53.37 27.10
C ASP A 1 26.50 -53.14 26.32
N ARG A 2 25.72 -54.23 26.30
CA ARG A 2 24.33 -54.51 25.91
C ARG A 2 23.48 -53.49 25.15
N ALA A 3 22.88 -54.03 24.08
CA ALA A 3 21.81 -53.50 23.25
C ALA A 3 20.40 -53.71 23.86
N ALA A 4 19.50 -52.75 23.56
CA ALA A 4 18.03 -52.84 23.27
C ALA A 4 17.07 -53.51 24.31
N PRO A 5 15.76 -53.12 24.42
CA PRO A 5 14.91 -52.75 23.28
C PRO A 5 13.85 -51.63 23.44
N ASN A 6 13.33 -51.32 22.26
CA ASN A 6 12.14 -50.59 21.82
C ASN A 6 10.82 -51.05 22.48
N GLU A 7 9.98 -50.11 22.92
CA GLU A 7 8.52 -50.32 23.06
C GLU A 7 7.75 -49.10 22.55
N ARG A 8 6.73 -49.38 21.74
CA ARG A 8 5.86 -48.45 21.03
C ARG A 8 4.63 -48.08 21.87
N ALA A 9 4.21 -46.82 21.71
CA ALA A 9 2.84 -46.30 21.58
C ALA A 9 1.79 -46.53 22.69
N ALA A 10 1.29 -45.42 23.24
CA ALA A 10 -0.15 -45.17 23.44
C ALA A 10 -0.43 -43.65 23.24
N PRO A 11 -1.49 -43.27 22.52
CA PRO A 11 -1.83 -41.87 22.26
C PRO A 11 -2.56 -41.28 23.48
N ASN A 12 -2.15 -40.10 23.94
CA ASN A 12 -2.91 -39.36 24.94
C ASN A 12 -4.04 -38.60 24.21
N ASP A 13 -5.10 -39.35 23.89
CA ASP A 13 -6.38 -38.83 23.44
C ASP A 13 -7.07 -38.19 24.65
N ARG A 14 -6.94 -36.87 24.77
CA ARG A 14 -7.91 -36.05 25.53
C ARG A 14 -8.59 -35.12 24.55
N ALA A 15 -9.44 -35.71 23.72
CA ALA A 15 -10.60 -35.02 23.21
C ALA A 15 -11.37 -34.45 24.41
N ALA A 16 -11.47 -33.12 24.49
CA ALA A 16 -12.49 -32.50 25.32
C ALA A 16 -13.86 -33.04 24.83
N PRO A 17 -14.79 -33.37 25.74
CA PRO A 17 -16.11 -33.78 25.32
C PRO A 17 -16.75 -32.61 24.57
N ASP A 18 -17.15 -32.88 23.34
CA ASP A 18 -18.10 -32.08 22.59
C ASP A 18 -19.38 -32.04 23.44
N GLU A 19 -19.54 -30.98 24.24
CA GLU A 19 -20.78 -30.69 24.94
C GLU A 19 -21.86 -30.62 23.86
N LEU A 20 -22.74 -31.62 23.89
CA LEU A 20 -23.93 -31.74 23.08
C LEU A 20 -24.69 -30.40 23.13
N ALA A 21 -24.48 -29.57 22.11
CA ALA A 21 -25.29 -28.35 21.93
C ALA A 21 -26.77 -28.75 22.00
N GLU A 22 -27.50 -28.12 22.93
CA GLU A 22 -28.93 -28.33 23.19
C GLU A 22 -29.72 -28.30 21.87
N PRO A 23 -30.78 -29.13 21.72
CA PRO A 23 -31.56 -29.20 20.48
C PRO A 23 -32.06 -27.83 19.99
N SER A 24 -32.36 -26.91 20.90
CA SER A 24 -32.77 -25.53 20.60
C SER A 24 -31.66 -24.70 19.94
N ASP A 25 -30.41 -24.86 20.36
CA ASP A 25 -29.26 -24.16 19.77
C ASP A 25 -28.94 -24.66 18.36
N ARG A 26 -29.18 -25.95 18.10
CA ARG A 26 -29.05 -26.54 16.75
C ARG A 26 -30.16 -26.04 15.83
N ILE A 27 -31.39 -25.95 16.32
CA ILE A 27 -32.55 -25.43 15.58
C ILE A 27 -32.37 -23.93 15.30
N ASP A 28 -31.95 -23.13 16.28
CA ASP A 28 -31.72 -21.69 16.07
C ASP A 28 -30.57 -21.41 15.09
N ARG A 29 -29.50 -22.23 15.11
CA ARG A 29 -28.44 -22.17 14.08
C ARG A 29 -28.94 -22.60 12.71
N ALA A 30 -29.75 -23.66 12.63
CA ALA A 30 -30.33 -24.14 11.38
C ALA A 30 -31.30 -23.11 10.77
N VAL A 31 -32.18 -22.51 11.58
CA VAL A 31 -33.13 -21.46 11.17
C VAL A 31 -32.42 -20.17 10.77
N ARG A 32 -31.32 -19.80 11.44
CA ARG A 32 -30.44 -18.70 10.98
C ARG A 32 -29.80 -19.02 9.63
N SER A 33 -29.30 -20.24 9.46
CA SER A 33 -28.68 -20.66 8.20
C SER A 33 -29.67 -20.69 7.03
N GLU A 34 -30.92 -21.12 7.24
CA GLU A 34 -31.96 -21.09 6.20
C GLU A 34 -32.35 -19.67 5.82
N ARG A 35 -32.50 -18.75 6.79
CA ARG A 35 -32.77 -17.34 6.51
C ARG A 35 -31.61 -16.65 5.79
N GLU A 36 -30.37 -16.97 6.15
CA GLU A 36 -29.18 -16.50 5.45
C GLU A 36 -29.10 -17.06 4.02
N ILE A 37 -29.41 -18.34 3.82
CA ILE A 37 -29.45 -18.96 2.48
C ILE A 37 -30.53 -18.34 1.60
N VAL A 38 -31.73 -18.10 2.13
CA VAL A 38 -32.81 -17.41 1.40
C VAL A 38 -32.41 -15.96 1.08
N ALA A 39 -31.80 -15.24 2.02
CA ALA A 39 -31.30 -13.89 1.79
C ALA A 39 -30.18 -13.85 0.73
N ILE A 40 -29.27 -14.82 0.74
CA ILE A 40 -28.22 -14.98 -0.29
C ILE A 40 -28.86 -15.31 -1.64
N HIS A 41 -29.82 -16.22 -1.68
CA HIS A 41 -30.52 -16.61 -2.90
C HIS A 41 -31.30 -15.43 -3.50
N ASP A 42 -32.04 -14.70 -2.69
CA ASP A 42 -32.80 -13.51 -3.11
C ASP A 42 -31.86 -12.38 -3.54
N PHE A 43 -30.75 -12.16 -2.83
CA PHE A 43 -29.70 -11.22 -3.24
C PHE A 43 -29.10 -11.59 -4.60
N VAL A 44 -28.72 -12.86 -4.81
CA VAL A 44 -28.17 -13.33 -6.09
C VAL A 44 -29.20 -13.18 -7.21
N ARG A 45 -30.47 -13.52 -6.95
CA ARG A 45 -31.56 -13.40 -7.92
C ARG A 45 -31.89 -11.95 -8.28
N GLU A 46 -31.79 -11.03 -7.32
CA GLU A 46 -32.05 -9.61 -7.54
C GLU A 46 -30.86 -8.91 -8.21
N ALA A 47 -29.64 -9.24 -7.80
CA ALA A 47 -28.42 -8.72 -8.42
C ALA A 47 -28.24 -9.19 -9.87
N THR A 48 -28.69 -10.41 -10.21
CA THR A 48 -28.71 -10.90 -11.60
C THR A 48 -29.85 -10.33 -12.45
N ARG A 49 -30.99 -9.94 -11.86
CA ARG A 49 -32.11 -9.29 -12.56
C ARG A 49 -31.88 -7.81 -12.90
N GLY A 50 -31.10 -7.09 -12.08
CA GLY A 50 -30.81 -5.66 -12.25
C GLY A 50 -29.59 -5.33 -13.13
N ALA A 51 -28.72 -6.31 -13.41
CA ALA A 51 -27.45 -6.08 -14.10
C ALA A 51 -27.58 -5.63 -15.57
N GLY A 52 -28.77 -5.73 -16.18
CA GLY A 52 -29.03 -5.28 -17.55
C GLY A 52 -29.73 -3.91 -17.70
N ARG A 53 -30.14 -3.25 -16.60
CA ARG A 53 -30.94 -2.01 -16.67
C ARG A 53 -30.32 -0.79 -15.98
N ASP A 54 -29.42 -0.98 -15.02
CA ASP A 54 -28.68 0.11 -14.36
C ASP A 54 -27.25 0.18 -14.93
N ALA A 55 -27.03 0.97 -15.98
CA ALA A 55 -25.72 1.14 -16.61
C ALA A 55 -24.70 1.98 -15.78
N GLY A 56 -25.05 2.37 -14.54
CA GLY A 56 -24.20 3.17 -13.65
C GLY A 56 -23.34 2.36 -12.66
N SER A 57 -22.55 3.06 -11.84
CA SER A 57 -21.65 2.48 -10.80
C SER A 57 -22.33 1.45 -9.89
N LEU A 58 -23.62 1.61 -9.58
CA LEU A 58 -24.38 0.68 -8.75
C LEU A 58 -24.60 -0.68 -9.42
N GLY A 59 -24.88 -0.71 -10.72
CA GLY A 59 -25.02 -1.96 -11.49
C GLY A 59 -23.71 -2.73 -11.55
N HIS A 60 -22.59 -2.05 -11.77
CA HIS A 60 -21.26 -2.67 -11.78
C HIS A 60 -20.88 -3.26 -10.41
N ARG A 61 -21.17 -2.55 -9.31
CA ARG A 61 -20.96 -3.07 -7.94
C ARG A 61 -21.79 -4.33 -7.66
N ARG A 62 -23.05 -4.35 -8.09
CA ARG A 62 -23.92 -5.52 -7.96
C ARG A 62 -23.40 -6.72 -8.76
N ALA A 63 -22.87 -6.47 -9.97
CA ALA A 63 -22.26 -7.51 -10.80
C ALA A 63 -21.03 -8.13 -10.13
N LEU A 64 -20.10 -7.32 -9.62
CA LEU A 64 -18.92 -7.79 -8.89
C LEU A 64 -19.29 -8.55 -7.61
N ALA A 65 -20.27 -8.06 -6.85
CA ALA A 65 -20.75 -8.76 -5.66
C ALA A 65 -21.37 -10.12 -6.00
N SER A 66 -22.14 -10.21 -7.09
CA SER A 66 -22.70 -11.47 -7.59
C SER A 66 -21.60 -12.47 -7.97
N GLU A 67 -20.52 -11.98 -8.59
CA GLU A 67 -19.40 -12.83 -8.99
C GLU A 67 -18.63 -13.37 -7.78
N LEU A 68 -18.49 -12.59 -6.71
CA LEU A 68 -17.91 -13.06 -5.45
C LEU A 68 -18.76 -14.15 -4.80
N VAL A 69 -20.09 -14.03 -4.84
CA VAL A 69 -20.99 -15.09 -4.33
C VAL A 69 -20.86 -16.35 -5.18
N ARG A 70 -20.90 -16.22 -6.51
CA ARG A 70 -20.72 -17.34 -7.45
C ARG A 70 -19.38 -18.05 -7.23
N THR A 71 -18.30 -17.29 -7.08
CA THR A 71 -16.96 -17.80 -6.79
C THR A 71 -16.96 -18.60 -5.49
N THR A 72 -17.56 -18.05 -4.42
CA THR A 72 -17.64 -18.73 -3.12
C THR A 72 -18.41 -20.05 -3.20
N LEU A 73 -19.52 -20.09 -3.95
CA LEU A 73 -20.29 -21.33 -4.16
C LEU A 73 -19.50 -22.38 -4.94
N ARG A 74 -18.69 -21.96 -5.93
CA ARG A 74 -17.81 -22.88 -6.68
C ARG A 74 -16.74 -23.50 -5.80
N LEU A 75 -16.19 -22.78 -4.82
CA LEU A 75 -15.21 -23.33 -3.88
C LEU A 75 -15.71 -24.56 -3.12
N VAL A 76 -17.02 -24.68 -2.88
CA VAL A 76 -17.64 -25.83 -2.21
C VAL A 76 -17.78 -27.04 -3.13
N ASN A 77 -18.02 -26.78 -4.42
CA ASN A 77 -18.29 -27.83 -5.42
C ASN A 77 -17.02 -28.33 -6.13
N GLU A 78 -15.92 -27.61 -5.97
CA GLU A 78 -14.60 -27.97 -6.49
C GLU A 78 -13.76 -28.65 -5.38
N ASN A 79 -12.77 -29.45 -5.76
CA ASN A 79 -12.00 -30.29 -4.84
C ASN A 79 -10.91 -29.50 -4.07
N PHE A 80 -11.30 -28.44 -3.35
CA PHE A 80 -10.40 -27.67 -2.48
C PHE A 80 -10.21 -28.33 -1.12
N ASP A 81 -8.98 -28.31 -0.61
CA ASP A 81 -8.71 -28.76 0.75
C ASP A 81 -9.06 -27.69 1.80
N LEU A 82 -9.13 -28.12 3.07
CA LEU A 82 -9.49 -27.24 4.18
C LEU A 82 -8.48 -26.09 4.39
N ALA A 83 -7.19 -26.28 4.09
CA ALA A 83 -6.18 -25.25 4.25
C ALA A 83 -6.37 -24.16 3.19
N GLN A 84 -6.65 -24.53 1.94
CA GLN A 84 -6.98 -23.63 0.84
C GLN A 84 -8.25 -22.81 1.16
N LEU A 85 -9.31 -23.46 1.62
CA LEU A 85 -10.57 -22.78 1.99
C LEU A 85 -10.35 -21.79 3.16
N ARG A 86 -9.57 -22.17 4.18
CA ARG A 86 -9.21 -21.29 5.30
C ARG A 86 -8.40 -20.09 4.84
N LEU A 87 -7.45 -20.29 3.93
CA LEU A 87 -6.64 -19.21 3.37
C LEU A 87 -7.51 -18.20 2.63
N ILE A 88 -8.33 -18.64 1.70
CA ILE A 88 -9.20 -17.76 0.91
C ILE A 88 -10.18 -17.01 1.82
N SER A 89 -10.88 -17.74 2.70
CA SER A 89 -11.88 -17.15 3.60
C SER A 89 -11.28 -16.06 4.48
N LEU A 90 -10.12 -16.34 5.09
CA LEU A 90 -9.48 -15.38 5.98
C LEU A 90 -8.84 -14.21 5.23
N ALA A 91 -8.23 -14.44 4.06
CA ALA A 91 -7.71 -13.36 3.23
C ALA A 91 -8.80 -12.38 2.81
N VAL A 92 -9.95 -12.88 2.36
CA VAL A 92 -11.12 -12.06 2.01
C VAL A 92 -11.64 -11.30 3.23
N LYS A 93 -11.70 -11.95 4.40
CA LYS A 93 -12.11 -11.30 5.65
C LYS A 93 -11.16 -10.16 6.04
N GLU A 94 -9.86 -10.38 5.97
CA GLU A 94 -8.82 -9.39 6.28
C GLU A 94 -8.93 -8.19 5.33
N MET A 95 -9.01 -8.42 4.02
CA MET A 95 -9.18 -7.36 3.03
C MET A 95 -10.46 -6.55 3.30
N ARG A 96 -11.60 -7.21 3.52
CA ARG A 96 -12.87 -6.52 3.79
C ARG A 96 -12.78 -5.63 5.04
N VAL A 97 -12.21 -6.14 6.12
CA VAL A 97 -12.08 -5.39 7.39
C VAL A 97 -11.13 -4.21 7.22
N ALA A 98 -10.00 -4.41 6.54
CA ALA A 98 -9.04 -3.36 6.28
C ALA A 98 -9.64 -2.25 5.41
N TYR A 99 -10.24 -2.59 4.25
CA TYR A 99 -10.89 -1.60 3.37
C TYR A 99 -12.01 -0.86 4.09
N HIS A 100 -12.83 -1.54 4.90
CA HIS A 100 -13.89 -0.88 5.67
C HIS A 100 -13.35 0.21 6.61
N LEU A 101 -12.22 -0.06 7.26
CA LEU A 101 -11.57 0.92 8.13
C LEU A 101 -10.92 2.05 7.32
N PHE A 102 -10.10 1.73 6.33
CA PHE A 102 -9.42 2.74 5.50
C PHE A 102 -10.40 3.65 4.76
N ASN A 103 -11.58 3.14 4.37
CA ASN A 103 -12.62 3.93 3.72
C ASN A 103 -13.13 5.10 4.57
N ARG A 104 -13.00 5.03 5.90
CA ARG A 104 -13.35 6.13 6.82
C ARG A 104 -12.39 7.31 6.76
N TYR A 105 -11.20 7.09 6.20
CA TYR A 105 -10.11 8.06 6.09
C TYR A 105 -9.75 8.34 4.62
N ARG A 106 -10.74 8.24 3.71
CA ARG A 106 -10.56 8.62 2.30
C ARG A 106 -10.28 10.13 2.21
N GLY A 107 -9.42 10.50 1.26
CA GLY A 107 -9.02 11.90 1.04
C GLY A 107 -7.92 12.39 2.00
N VAL A 108 -7.62 11.65 3.08
CA VAL A 108 -6.46 11.93 3.94
C VAL A 108 -5.28 11.11 3.45
N ARG A 109 -4.18 11.78 3.12
CA ARG A 109 -2.98 11.10 2.62
C ARG A 109 -2.25 10.36 3.72
N LYS A 110 -1.59 9.27 3.34
CA LYS A 110 -0.92 8.40 4.29
C LYS A 110 0.49 8.08 3.84
N VAL A 111 1.42 8.05 4.78
CA VAL A 111 2.81 7.64 4.56
C VAL A 111 3.07 6.34 5.32
N SER A 112 3.57 5.33 4.62
CA SER A 112 4.07 4.13 5.29
C SER A 112 5.50 4.35 5.77
N ILE A 113 5.75 4.06 7.04
CA ILE A 113 7.06 4.14 7.66
C ILE A 113 7.56 2.74 7.94
N PHE A 114 8.68 2.37 7.30
CA PHE A 114 9.36 1.10 7.49
C PHE A 114 10.73 1.32 8.15
N GLY A 115 11.17 0.35 8.95
CA GLY A 115 12.50 0.34 9.55
C GLY A 115 12.64 -0.75 10.60
N SER A 116 13.81 -0.81 11.23
CA SER A 116 14.12 -1.86 12.20
C SER A 116 13.17 -1.87 13.41
N ALA A 117 12.66 -3.06 13.75
CA ALA A 117 11.98 -3.32 15.03
C ALA A 117 12.94 -3.26 16.24
N ARG A 118 14.26 -3.24 16.00
CA ARG A 118 15.30 -3.41 17.02
C ARG A 118 16.06 -2.11 17.33
N THR A 119 15.76 -1.01 16.66
CA THR A 119 16.42 0.29 16.92
C THR A 119 16.03 0.79 18.30
N PRO A 120 16.98 1.05 19.22
CA PRO A 120 16.65 1.50 20.57
C PRO A 120 16.19 2.97 20.57
N PRO A 121 15.37 3.41 21.55
CA PRO A 121 14.86 4.78 21.63
C PRO A 121 15.92 5.89 21.68
N ALA A 122 17.13 5.58 22.13
CA ALA A 122 18.25 6.53 22.18
C ALA A 122 19.05 6.62 20.87
N HIS A 123 18.74 5.79 19.87
CA HIS A 123 19.45 5.80 18.59
C HIS A 123 19.02 6.99 17.73
N PRO A 124 19.92 7.64 16.98
CA PRO A 124 19.56 8.76 16.11
C PRO A 124 18.47 8.44 15.09
N ASP A 125 18.47 7.24 14.50
CA ASP A 125 17.39 6.81 13.58
C ASP A 125 16.01 6.76 14.26
N TYR A 126 15.95 6.44 15.56
CA TYR A 126 14.69 6.45 16.30
C TYR A 126 14.14 7.87 16.39
N HIS A 127 14.99 8.83 16.79
CA HIS A 127 14.62 10.24 16.84
C HIS A 127 14.20 10.76 15.46
N ALA A 128 14.96 10.41 14.43
CA ALA A 128 14.65 10.76 13.05
C ALA A 128 13.27 10.27 12.61
N ALA A 129 12.91 9.02 12.91
CA ALA A 129 11.61 8.45 12.59
C ALA A 129 10.46 9.09 13.37
N ARG A 130 10.67 9.39 14.65
CA ARG A 130 9.70 10.12 15.47
C ARG A 130 9.46 11.52 14.92
N ASP A 131 10.52 12.27 14.66
CA ASP A 131 10.45 13.65 14.22
C ASP A 131 9.86 13.74 12.79
N PHE A 132 10.20 12.79 11.92
CA PHE A 132 9.56 12.61 10.61
C PHE A 132 8.05 12.39 10.74
N GLY A 133 7.63 11.44 11.58
CA GLY A 133 6.20 11.15 11.79
C GLY A 133 5.44 12.36 12.32
N ALA A 134 6.00 13.08 13.30
CA ALA A 134 5.43 14.31 13.83
C ALA A 134 5.26 15.39 12.74
N ALA A 135 6.29 15.59 11.91
CA ALA A 135 6.28 16.58 10.84
C ALA A 135 5.27 16.22 9.73
N MET A 136 5.18 14.94 9.33
CA MET A 136 4.16 14.49 8.38
C MET A 136 2.74 14.72 8.91
N ALA A 137 2.51 14.47 10.21
CA ALA A 137 1.22 14.75 10.83
C ALA A 137 0.86 16.24 10.84
N ALA A 138 1.84 17.13 10.97
CA ALA A 138 1.65 18.58 10.85
C ALA A 138 1.23 19.00 9.42
N GLU A 139 1.62 18.23 8.40
CA GLU A 139 1.18 18.40 7.01
C GLU A 139 -0.17 17.71 6.72
N ASN A 140 -0.91 17.29 7.75
CA ASN A 140 -2.19 16.56 7.67
C ASN A 140 -2.10 15.16 7.04
N TRP A 141 -0.96 14.48 7.18
CA TRP A 141 -0.82 13.07 6.80
C TRP A 141 -1.04 12.14 7.98
N MET A 142 -1.46 10.91 7.69
CA MET A 142 -1.44 9.82 8.66
C MET A 142 -0.19 8.95 8.45
N ALA A 143 0.45 8.53 9.53
CA ALA A 143 1.55 7.56 9.50
C ALA A 143 1.01 6.14 9.65
N ILE A 144 1.33 5.28 8.68
CA ILE A 144 1.08 3.84 8.75
C ILE A 144 2.39 3.16 9.17
N THR A 145 2.35 2.33 10.21
CA THR A 145 3.51 1.50 10.58
C THR A 145 3.11 0.05 10.79
N GLY A 146 4.10 -0.83 10.94
CA GLY A 146 3.89 -2.21 11.32
C GLY A 146 3.44 -2.43 12.78
N ALA A 147 3.31 -1.34 13.56
CA ALA A 147 2.88 -1.31 14.96
C ALA A 147 3.80 -2.07 15.95
N GLY A 148 4.96 -2.56 15.54
CA GLY A 148 5.95 -3.16 16.45
C GLY A 148 6.82 -2.10 17.16
N ASP A 149 7.94 -2.56 17.70
CA ASP A 149 8.94 -1.74 18.39
C ASP A 149 9.87 -0.97 17.42
N GLY A 150 10.89 -0.32 17.98
CA GLY A 150 11.93 0.39 17.23
C GLY A 150 11.38 1.52 16.36
N ILE A 151 11.78 1.55 15.09
CA ILE A 151 11.34 2.58 14.14
C ILE A 151 9.81 2.63 14.00
N MET A 152 9.14 1.46 14.04
CA MET A 152 7.67 1.42 13.94
C MET A 152 7.01 2.10 15.15
N ARG A 153 7.58 1.92 16.34
CA ARG A 153 7.15 2.63 17.56
C ARG A 153 7.43 4.12 17.45
N ALA A 154 8.61 4.53 17.00
CA ALA A 154 8.96 5.93 16.78
C ALA A 154 7.98 6.63 15.82
N GLY A 155 7.63 5.96 14.71
CA GLY A 155 6.67 6.45 13.72
C GLY A 155 5.25 6.61 14.25
N HIS A 156 4.87 5.97 15.36
CA HIS A 156 3.63 6.24 16.08
C HIS A 156 3.80 7.24 17.24
N GLU A 157 4.97 7.30 17.87
CA GLU A 157 5.26 8.23 18.96
C GLU A 157 5.17 9.69 18.50
N GLY A 158 5.70 10.00 17.30
CA GLY A 158 5.74 11.35 16.75
C GLY A 158 4.37 11.97 16.44
N PRO A 159 3.56 11.36 15.57
CA PRO A 159 2.22 11.85 15.24
C PRO A 159 1.29 11.90 16.45
N HIS A 160 0.31 12.81 16.43
CA HIS A 160 -0.83 12.77 17.35
C HIS A 160 -1.73 11.56 17.06
N ARG A 161 -2.55 11.14 18.03
CA ARG A 161 -3.31 9.87 18.00
C ARG A 161 -4.15 9.66 16.74
N GLU A 162 -4.80 10.70 16.22
CA GLU A 162 -5.65 10.59 15.03
C GLU A 162 -4.85 10.35 13.74
N ALA A 163 -3.58 10.74 13.71
CA ALA A 163 -2.69 10.55 12.57
C ALA A 163 -1.91 9.23 12.60
N ARG A 164 -2.31 8.24 13.40
CA ARG A 164 -1.62 6.95 13.50
C ARG A 164 -2.44 5.82 12.88
N PHE A 165 -1.79 4.90 12.20
CA PHE A 165 -2.43 3.69 11.66
C PHE A 165 -1.51 2.49 11.82
N GLY A 166 -2.00 1.40 12.41
CA GLY A 166 -1.18 0.23 12.71
C GLY A 166 -1.60 -0.98 11.90
N LEU A 167 -0.67 -1.58 11.16
CA LEU A 167 -0.88 -2.86 10.48
C LEU A 167 0.05 -3.91 11.11
N SER A 168 -0.40 -4.60 12.14
CA SER A 168 0.38 -5.64 12.81
C SER A 168 0.25 -6.99 12.13
N ILE A 169 1.24 -7.87 12.35
CA ILE A 169 1.22 -9.26 11.90
C ILE A 169 1.25 -10.18 13.11
N ARG A 170 0.43 -11.23 13.11
CA ARG A 170 0.42 -12.22 14.19
C ARG A 170 1.60 -13.16 14.03
N LEU A 171 2.58 -13.05 14.92
CA LEU A 171 3.73 -13.96 14.99
C LEU A 171 3.67 -14.80 16.27
N PRO A 172 4.25 -16.02 16.27
CA PRO A 172 4.21 -16.92 17.43
C PRO A 172 4.84 -16.34 18.71
N PHE A 173 5.79 -15.42 18.58
CA PHE A 173 6.61 -14.90 19.69
C PHE A 173 6.55 -13.37 19.85
N GLU A 174 5.98 -12.64 18.88
CA GLU A 174 5.94 -11.18 18.83
C GLU A 174 4.49 -10.76 18.73
N THR A 175 3.93 -10.31 19.87
CA THR A 175 2.46 -10.28 20.03
C THR A 175 1.89 -8.89 20.35
N ASN A 176 2.73 -7.91 20.73
CA ASN A 176 2.21 -6.65 21.24
C ASN A 176 2.49 -5.51 20.26
N ALA A 177 1.41 -4.83 19.87
CA ALA A 177 1.53 -3.53 19.26
C ALA A 177 2.11 -2.53 20.27
N ASN A 178 2.87 -1.55 19.80
CA ASN A 178 3.40 -0.49 20.65
C ASN A 178 2.29 0.29 21.38
N GLU A 179 2.64 0.91 22.51
CA GLU A 179 1.69 1.55 23.42
C GLU A 179 0.92 2.72 22.80
N PHE A 180 1.43 3.29 21.71
CA PHE A 180 0.83 4.46 21.05
C PHE A 180 -0.38 4.14 20.18
N ILE A 181 -0.56 2.87 19.81
CA ILE A 181 -1.67 2.39 18.96
C ILE A 181 -2.42 1.20 19.56
N GLN A 182 -1.91 0.61 20.65
CA GLN A 182 -2.58 -0.50 21.32
C GLN A 182 -4.00 -0.10 21.76
N GLY A 183 -4.98 -0.92 21.38
CA GLY A 183 -6.40 -0.68 21.67
C GLY A 183 -7.06 0.39 20.80
N ASP A 184 -6.35 1.01 19.85
CA ASP A 184 -6.95 1.96 18.91
C ASP A 184 -7.70 1.21 17.79
N PRO A 185 -8.88 1.67 17.36
CA PRO A 185 -9.60 1.07 16.23
C PRO A 185 -8.82 1.13 14.90
N LYS A 186 -7.79 1.99 14.80
CA LYS A 186 -6.88 2.07 13.65
C LYS A 186 -5.78 0.99 13.64
N LEU A 187 -5.79 0.07 14.61
CA LEU A 187 -4.91 -1.10 14.64
C LEU A 187 -5.58 -2.32 13.99
N LEU A 188 -5.05 -2.76 12.86
CA LEU A 188 -5.43 -3.99 12.17
C LEU A 188 -4.40 -5.08 12.42
N ALA A 189 -4.87 -6.27 12.80
CA ALA A 189 -4.02 -7.44 13.00
C ALA A 189 -4.24 -8.47 11.90
N PHE A 190 -3.21 -8.69 11.09
CA PHE A 190 -3.20 -9.65 9.99
C PHE A 190 -2.61 -10.98 10.42
N ARG A 191 -3.07 -12.07 9.79
CA ARG A 191 -2.45 -13.39 9.85
C ARG A 191 -1.53 -13.63 8.67
N TYR A 192 -1.89 -13.13 7.49
CA TYR A 192 -1.10 -13.33 6.28
C TYR A 192 -0.25 -12.10 5.94
N PHE A 193 1.00 -12.33 5.57
CA PHE A 193 1.89 -11.26 5.13
C PHE A 193 1.39 -10.58 3.85
N PHE A 194 0.88 -11.33 2.88
CA PHE A 194 0.48 -10.77 1.59
C PHE A 194 -0.73 -9.81 1.68
N THR A 195 -1.71 -10.08 2.56
CA THR A 195 -2.82 -9.15 2.78
C THR A 195 -2.36 -7.88 3.48
N ARG A 196 -1.44 -8.02 4.45
CA ARG A 196 -0.82 -6.88 5.14
C ARG A 196 -0.03 -5.98 4.18
N LYS A 197 0.83 -6.59 3.37
CA LYS A 197 1.63 -5.92 2.32
C LYS A 197 0.75 -5.20 1.31
N LEU A 198 -0.30 -5.89 0.84
CA LEU A 198 -1.32 -5.27 -0.01
C LEU A 198 -1.90 -4.00 0.63
N MET A 199 -2.21 -4.01 1.93
CA MET A 199 -2.76 -2.83 2.61
C MET A 199 -1.74 -1.71 2.75
N PHE A 200 -0.46 -2.01 3.00
CA PHE A 200 0.59 -0.98 2.99
C PHE A 200 0.69 -0.31 1.62
N VAL A 201 0.84 -1.08 0.55
CA VAL A 201 1.04 -0.52 -0.80
C VAL A 201 -0.21 0.23 -1.27
N SER A 202 -1.39 -0.37 -1.16
CA SER A 202 -2.63 0.18 -1.73
C SER A 202 -3.19 1.40 -0.99
N HIS A 203 -2.75 1.66 0.25
CA HIS A 203 -3.23 2.77 1.07
C HIS A 203 -2.14 3.76 1.46
N SER A 204 -0.99 3.71 0.81
CA SER A 204 0.09 4.69 0.99
C SER A 204 0.20 5.62 -0.20
N ASP A 205 0.23 6.91 0.09
CA ASP A 205 0.56 7.97 -0.87
C ASP A 205 2.06 8.34 -0.80
N ALA A 206 2.81 7.77 0.14
CA ALA A 206 4.26 7.90 0.23
C ALA A 206 4.86 6.75 1.03
N VAL A 207 6.13 6.47 0.81
CA VAL A 207 6.88 5.48 1.59
C VAL A 207 8.14 6.13 2.13
N ALA A 208 8.33 6.06 3.45
CA ALA A 208 9.54 6.47 4.13
C ALA A 208 10.22 5.24 4.71
N VAL A 209 11.47 5.01 4.31
CA VAL A 209 12.24 3.85 4.74
C VAL A 209 13.41 4.30 5.59
N PHE A 210 13.50 3.78 6.81
CA PHE A 210 14.61 3.96 7.74
C PHE A 210 15.48 2.71 7.80
N PRO A 211 16.74 2.80 8.31
CA PRO A 211 17.62 1.65 8.43
C PRO A 211 16.95 0.46 9.13
N GLY A 212 17.13 -0.72 8.54
CA GLY A 212 16.33 -1.89 8.89
C GLY A 212 16.94 -3.23 8.48
N GLY A 213 16.31 -4.30 8.95
CA GLY A 213 16.69 -5.68 8.62
C GLY A 213 15.90 -6.24 7.44
N PHE A 214 15.77 -7.56 7.35
CA PHE A 214 15.10 -8.23 6.24
C PHE A 214 13.66 -7.81 6.01
N GLY A 215 12.88 -7.56 7.07
CA GLY A 215 11.51 -7.06 6.90
C GLY A 215 11.47 -5.69 6.21
N THR A 216 12.41 -4.79 6.52
CA THR A 216 12.51 -3.50 5.84
C THR A 216 12.96 -3.65 4.40
N MET A 217 13.92 -4.54 4.13
CA MET A 217 14.40 -4.84 2.78
C MET A 217 13.29 -5.46 1.92
N ASP A 218 12.49 -6.36 2.49
CA ASP A 218 11.34 -6.96 1.82
C ASP A 218 10.33 -5.88 1.37
N GLU A 219 9.95 -4.95 2.25
CA GLU A 219 9.03 -3.85 1.90
C GLU A 219 9.60 -2.86 0.87
N ILE A 220 10.88 -2.43 1.00
CA ILE A 220 11.46 -1.51 0.01
C ILE A 220 11.57 -2.15 -1.38
N PHE A 221 12.00 -3.42 -1.49
CA PHE A 221 12.08 -4.10 -2.79
C PHE A 221 10.71 -4.40 -3.37
N GLU A 222 9.70 -4.71 -2.54
CA GLU A 222 8.32 -4.86 -3.01
C GLU A 222 7.80 -3.55 -3.63
N VAL A 223 7.93 -2.42 -2.93
CA VAL A 223 7.46 -1.13 -3.46
C VAL A 223 8.23 -0.74 -4.73
N LEU A 224 9.56 -0.87 -4.73
CA LEU A 224 10.38 -0.57 -5.92
C LEU A 224 9.97 -1.42 -7.11
N THR A 225 9.78 -2.73 -6.91
CA THR A 225 9.37 -3.66 -7.99
C THR A 225 7.99 -3.30 -8.52
N LEU A 226 7.03 -2.99 -7.65
CA LEU A 226 5.67 -2.65 -8.06
C LEU A 226 5.60 -1.33 -8.84
N VAL A 227 6.40 -0.33 -8.44
CA VAL A 227 6.48 0.95 -9.17
C VAL A 227 7.24 0.77 -10.49
N GLN A 228 8.39 0.08 -10.47
CA GLN A 228 9.21 -0.21 -11.66
C GLN A 228 8.41 -0.95 -12.74
N THR A 229 7.51 -1.85 -12.34
CA THR A 229 6.69 -2.67 -13.26
C THR A 229 5.34 -2.03 -13.61
N GLY A 230 5.05 -0.85 -13.08
CA GLY A 230 3.76 -0.15 -13.27
C GLY A 230 2.55 -0.88 -12.67
N LYS A 231 2.77 -1.74 -11.67
CA LYS A 231 1.72 -2.48 -10.95
C LYS A 231 1.17 -1.71 -9.75
N SER A 232 1.88 -0.65 -9.33
CA SER A 232 1.41 0.34 -8.35
C SER A 232 1.48 1.74 -8.96
N PRO A 233 0.62 2.68 -8.54
CA PRO A 233 0.84 4.10 -8.81
C PRO A 233 2.24 4.54 -8.35
N ILE A 234 2.79 5.54 -9.05
CA ILE A 234 4.03 6.18 -8.62
C ILE A 234 3.75 7.03 -7.38
N VAL A 235 4.50 6.76 -6.31
CA VAL A 235 4.49 7.47 -5.04
C VAL A 235 5.93 7.89 -4.71
N PRO A 236 6.15 8.94 -3.89
CA PRO A 236 7.48 9.28 -3.43
C PRO A 236 7.97 8.22 -2.45
N ILE A 237 9.12 7.62 -2.75
CA ILE A 237 9.85 6.69 -1.88
C ILE A 237 11.09 7.44 -1.38
N VAL A 238 11.15 7.72 -0.08
CA VAL A 238 12.25 8.47 0.53
C VAL A 238 12.98 7.60 1.55
N LEU A 239 14.30 7.53 1.40
CA LEU A 239 15.20 6.85 2.31
C LEU A 239 15.69 7.88 3.34
N VAL A 240 15.43 7.61 4.61
CA VAL A 240 15.64 8.56 5.71
C VAL A 240 16.54 7.91 6.74
N GLU A 241 17.51 8.65 7.27
CA GLU A 241 18.34 8.20 8.39
C GLU A 241 18.58 9.35 9.38
N GLY A 242 19.00 8.98 10.59
CA GLY A 242 19.41 9.94 11.60
C GLY A 242 20.77 10.57 11.29
N ALA A 243 21.12 11.55 12.10
CA ALA A 243 22.39 12.24 12.04
C ALA A 243 23.27 11.90 13.25
N GLY A 244 24.58 11.89 13.04
CA GLY A 244 25.57 11.82 14.11
C GLY A 244 25.67 13.13 14.92
N PRO A 245 26.52 13.17 15.96
CA PRO A 245 26.73 14.37 16.78
C PRO A 245 27.23 15.60 16.01
N ASP A 246 27.85 15.38 14.85
CA ASP A 246 28.34 16.42 13.92
C ASP A 246 27.24 16.95 12.97
N GLY A 247 26.01 16.44 13.10
CA GLY A 247 24.87 16.79 12.26
C GLY A 247 24.89 16.15 10.86
N GLN A 248 25.84 15.25 10.57
CA GLN A 248 25.91 14.54 9.29
C GLN A 248 25.11 13.24 9.31
N PRO A 249 24.52 12.80 8.19
CA PRO A 249 23.86 11.49 8.10
C PRO A 249 24.77 10.33 8.51
N LEU A 250 24.21 9.27 9.12
CA LEU A 250 24.97 8.08 9.56
C LEU A 250 25.58 7.25 8.40
N GLY A 251 25.18 7.54 7.16
CA GLY A 251 25.73 6.96 5.94
C GLY A 251 25.26 5.53 5.66
N TYR A 252 24.16 5.07 6.27
CA TYR A 252 23.59 3.76 5.99
C TYR A 252 23.14 3.65 4.53
N TRP A 253 22.38 4.64 4.04
CA TRP A 253 21.81 4.58 2.70
C TRP A 253 22.85 4.66 1.58
N PRO A 254 23.84 5.57 1.62
CA PRO A 254 24.93 5.55 0.63
C PRO A 254 25.68 4.22 0.58
N ARG A 255 25.90 3.56 1.73
CA ARG A 255 26.52 2.22 1.76
C ARG A 255 25.62 1.14 1.16
N TRP A 256 24.31 1.22 1.41
CA TRP A 256 23.34 0.32 0.81
C TRP A 256 23.27 0.49 -0.71
N GLU A 257 23.28 1.73 -1.21
CA GLU A 257 23.31 2.01 -2.65
C GLU A 257 24.57 1.41 -3.30
N HIS A 258 25.75 1.67 -2.75
CA HIS A 258 27.00 1.11 -3.25
C HIS A 258 27.05 -0.43 -3.18
N GLY A 259 26.50 -1.02 -2.12
CA GLY A 259 26.54 -2.46 -1.92
C GLY A 259 25.52 -3.22 -2.77
N VAL A 260 24.35 -2.62 -2.99
CA VAL A 260 23.20 -3.30 -3.59
C VAL A 260 22.88 -2.73 -4.96
N ILE A 261 22.58 -1.44 -5.04
CA ILE A 261 22.07 -0.80 -6.26
C ILE A 261 23.14 -0.76 -7.35
N ASP A 262 24.38 -0.38 -7.02
CA ASP A 262 25.49 -0.37 -7.96
C ASP A 262 25.75 -1.78 -8.52
N ASN A 263 25.63 -2.82 -7.70
CA ASN A 263 25.79 -4.19 -8.14
C ASN A 263 24.70 -4.57 -9.15
N LEU A 264 23.43 -4.29 -8.83
CA LEU A 264 22.30 -4.55 -9.72
C LEU A 264 22.45 -3.83 -11.07
N LEU A 265 22.92 -2.58 -11.06
CA LEU A 265 23.20 -1.80 -12.26
C LEU A 265 24.35 -2.40 -13.08
N GLN A 266 25.48 -2.70 -12.43
CA GLN A 266 26.66 -3.26 -13.09
C GLN A 266 26.37 -4.61 -13.76
N GLN A 267 25.50 -5.42 -13.18
CA GLN A 267 25.06 -6.70 -13.76
C GLN A 267 23.94 -6.54 -14.81
N GLY A 268 23.39 -5.33 -14.98
CA GLY A 268 22.28 -5.06 -15.90
C GLY A 268 20.95 -5.69 -15.46
N TRP A 269 20.75 -5.91 -14.15
CA TRP A 269 19.50 -6.47 -13.60
C TRP A 269 18.43 -5.42 -13.35
N ILE A 270 18.83 -4.14 -13.27
CA ILE A 270 17.95 -2.97 -13.28
C ILE A 270 18.45 -1.97 -14.32
N SER A 271 17.56 -1.09 -14.77
CA SER A 271 17.84 -0.07 -15.80
C SER A 271 18.49 1.17 -15.16
N PRO A 272 19.27 1.96 -15.91
CA PRO A 272 19.94 3.16 -15.39
C PRO A 272 19.01 4.21 -14.78
N GLU A 273 17.73 4.23 -15.16
CA GLU A 273 16.71 5.12 -14.63
C GLU A 273 16.05 4.64 -13.33
N ASP A 274 16.15 3.35 -12.98
CA ASP A 274 15.46 2.77 -11.82
C ASP A 274 15.89 3.34 -10.47
N PRO A 275 17.16 3.76 -10.24
CA PRO A 275 17.51 4.52 -9.04
C PRO A 275 16.75 5.85 -8.91
N GLY A 276 16.17 6.36 -10.00
CA GLY A 276 15.28 7.52 -9.96
C GLY A 276 13.93 7.26 -9.30
N LEU A 277 13.60 6.02 -8.92
CA LEU A 277 12.36 5.65 -8.24
C LEU A 277 12.31 6.07 -6.76
N TYR A 278 13.47 6.29 -6.13
CA TYR A 278 13.57 6.70 -4.74
C TYR A 278 14.55 7.88 -4.58
N GLU A 279 14.51 8.54 -3.42
CA GLU A 279 15.42 9.62 -3.07
C GLU A 279 16.02 9.39 -1.68
N VAL A 280 17.32 9.64 -1.51
CA VAL A 280 17.96 9.68 -0.19
C VAL A 280 17.82 11.08 0.39
N ALA A 281 17.12 11.19 1.51
CA ALA A 281 16.89 12.44 2.20
C ALA A 281 18.09 12.83 3.08
N LYS A 282 18.38 14.12 3.14
CA LYS A 282 19.48 14.67 3.97
C LYS A 282 19.12 14.74 5.45
N SER A 283 17.83 14.75 5.76
CA SER A 283 17.28 14.82 7.12
C SER A 283 15.81 14.41 7.11
N PRO A 284 15.19 14.16 8.28
CA PRO A 284 13.74 13.99 8.39
C PRO A 284 12.94 15.13 7.76
N ARG A 285 13.39 16.38 7.91
CA ARG A 285 12.69 17.54 7.32
C ARG A 285 12.79 17.55 5.80
N ASP A 286 13.97 17.25 5.25
CA ASP A 286 14.17 17.11 3.80
C ASP A 286 13.27 16.02 3.21
N ALA A 287 13.08 14.90 3.93
CA ALA A 287 12.17 13.84 3.50
C ALA A 287 10.71 14.32 3.42
N VAL A 288 10.24 15.07 4.43
CA VAL A 288 8.89 15.68 4.44
C VAL A 288 8.74 16.64 3.27
N ASP A 289 9.71 17.55 3.07
CA ASP A 289 9.66 18.54 2.01
C ASP A 289 9.60 17.88 0.62
N ARG A 290 10.34 16.78 0.40
CA ARG A 290 10.27 15.99 -0.84
C ARG A 290 8.89 15.35 -1.05
N ILE A 291 8.32 14.71 -0.03
CA ILE A 291 6.99 14.09 -0.12
C ILE A 291 5.91 15.15 -0.40
N VAL A 292 5.94 16.27 0.30
CA VAL A 292 4.96 17.36 0.10
C VAL A 292 5.11 17.96 -1.29
N ARG A 293 6.36 18.22 -1.72
CA ARG A 293 6.68 18.76 -3.06
C ARG A 293 6.21 17.83 -4.17
N PHE A 294 6.37 16.51 -4.03
CA PHE A 294 5.93 15.52 -5.03
C PHE A 294 4.45 15.67 -5.42
N TYR A 295 3.65 16.27 -4.55
CA TYR A 295 2.23 16.52 -4.80
C TYR A 295 1.84 17.99 -4.86
N ARG A 296 2.79 18.90 -5.10
CA ARG A 296 2.53 20.34 -5.22
C ARG A 296 1.62 20.63 -6.41
N ARG A 297 1.98 20.09 -7.58
CA ARG A 297 1.24 20.16 -8.85
C ARG A 297 0.68 18.81 -9.25
N TYR A 298 1.38 17.71 -9.01
CA TYR A 298 0.85 16.37 -9.30
C TYR A 298 -0.26 15.97 -8.32
N HIS A 299 -1.33 15.36 -8.84
CA HIS A 299 -2.41 14.79 -8.05
C HIS A 299 -2.33 13.26 -8.02
N SER A 300 -2.39 12.62 -9.19
CA SER A 300 -2.44 11.17 -9.35
C SER A 300 -2.16 10.80 -10.81
N SER A 301 -1.91 9.52 -11.08
CA SER A 301 -1.82 8.99 -12.45
C SER A 301 -2.62 7.71 -12.61
N ARG A 302 -3.05 7.44 -13.85
CA ARG A 302 -3.68 6.17 -14.24
C ARG A 302 -3.41 5.90 -15.72
N TYR A 303 -3.58 4.64 -16.10
CA TYR A 303 -3.72 4.29 -17.50
C TYR A 303 -5.18 4.34 -17.92
N VAL A 304 -5.42 4.88 -19.10
CA VAL A 304 -6.67 4.74 -19.86
C VAL A 304 -6.27 4.13 -21.20
N ASP A 305 -6.58 2.86 -21.37
CA ASP A 305 -6.09 2.03 -22.49
C ASP A 305 -4.55 2.06 -22.62
N ASP A 306 -4.04 2.76 -23.63
CA ASP A 306 -2.61 2.93 -23.89
C ASP A 306 -2.07 4.31 -23.47
N LEU A 307 -2.94 5.19 -22.98
CA LEU A 307 -2.58 6.54 -22.55
C LEU A 307 -2.21 6.53 -21.07
N LEU A 308 -1.05 7.09 -20.75
CA LEU A 308 -0.72 7.46 -19.39
C LEU A 308 -1.29 8.86 -19.13
N VAL A 309 -2.15 8.96 -18.12
CA VAL A 309 -2.85 10.19 -17.74
C VAL A 309 -2.30 10.64 -16.39
N LEU A 310 -1.61 11.77 -16.38
CA LEU A 310 -1.16 12.45 -15.16
C LEU A 310 -2.16 13.56 -14.84
N ARG A 311 -2.91 13.40 -13.76
CA ARG A 311 -3.80 14.43 -13.23
C ARG A 311 -2.98 15.45 -12.47
N LEU A 312 -3.15 16.72 -12.82
CA LEU A 312 -2.46 17.85 -12.21
C LEU A 312 -3.45 18.74 -11.46
N LYS A 313 -3.02 19.35 -10.37
CA LYS A 313 -3.80 20.31 -9.59
C LYS A 313 -3.92 21.67 -10.29
N ARG A 314 -2.99 21.96 -11.20
CA ARG A 314 -2.88 23.20 -11.96
C ARG A 314 -2.30 22.90 -13.34
N PRO A 315 -2.68 23.64 -14.38
CA PRO A 315 -2.18 23.43 -15.73
C PRO A 315 -0.70 23.84 -15.85
N LEU A 316 -0.03 23.30 -16.87
CA LEU A 316 1.23 23.80 -17.41
C LEU A 316 0.96 24.90 -18.43
N SER A 317 1.80 25.93 -18.47
CA SER A 317 1.82 26.88 -19.59
C SER A 317 2.33 26.22 -20.87
N PRO A 318 2.08 26.80 -22.06
CA PRO A 318 2.59 26.27 -23.31
C PRO A 318 4.11 26.06 -23.32
N GLU A 319 4.87 26.99 -22.74
CA GLU A 319 6.33 26.92 -22.63
C GLU A 319 6.77 25.78 -21.71
N GLN A 320 6.09 25.62 -20.57
CA GLN A 320 6.33 24.52 -19.63
C GLN A 320 5.99 23.15 -20.25
N LEU A 321 4.90 23.04 -21.01
CA LEU A 321 4.52 21.83 -21.71
C LEU A 321 5.53 21.46 -22.81
N ALA A 322 6.01 22.44 -23.58
CA ALA A 322 7.04 22.24 -24.60
C ALA A 322 8.36 21.77 -23.96
N LEU A 323 8.75 22.35 -22.83
CA LEU A 323 9.95 21.96 -22.08
C LEU A 323 9.85 20.51 -21.58
N VAL A 324 8.72 20.15 -20.96
CA VAL A 324 8.46 18.78 -20.48
C VAL A 324 8.47 17.78 -21.63
N ASN A 325 7.85 18.12 -22.77
CA ASN A 325 7.89 17.29 -23.97
C ASN A 325 9.32 17.03 -24.44
N HIS A 326 10.14 18.07 -24.52
CA HIS A 326 11.53 17.95 -24.95
C HIS A 326 12.36 17.09 -23.97
N GLU A 327 12.26 17.35 -22.66
CA GLU A 327 13.03 16.65 -21.63
C GLU A 327 12.65 15.16 -21.50
N PHE A 328 11.37 14.82 -21.70
CA PHE A 328 10.82 13.49 -21.43
C PHE A 328 10.30 12.77 -22.68
N MET A 329 10.70 13.19 -23.87
CA MET A 329 10.39 12.51 -25.12
C MET A 329 10.66 10.99 -25.09
N PRO A 330 11.71 10.45 -24.45
CA PRO A 330 11.91 9.00 -24.36
C PRO A 330 10.74 8.21 -23.73
N LEU A 331 9.83 8.86 -22.99
CA LEU A 331 8.63 8.24 -22.44
C LEU A 331 7.49 8.10 -23.47
N VAL A 332 7.51 8.87 -24.55
CA VAL A 332 6.43 8.95 -25.54
C VAL A 332 6.66 7.92 -26.64
N ARG A 333 5.70 7.00 -26.80
CA ARG A 333 5.67 5.97 -27.84
C ARG A 333 5.28 6.54 -29.20
N GLU A 334 4.32 7.45 -29.21
CA GLU A 334 3.76 8.08 -30.41
C GLU A 334 3.20 9.47 -30.08
N GLY A 335 3.38 10.41 -31.02
CA GLY A 335 2.93 11.79 -30.86
C GLY A 335 3.76 12.56 -29.85
N GLU A 336 3.08 13.31 -28.99
CA GLU A 336 3.67 14.14 -27.94
C GLU A 336 2.78 14.12 -26.69
N MET A 337 3.27 14.70 -25.60
CA MET A 337 2.48 14.97 -24.40
C MET A 337 1.58 16.17 -24.63
N THR A 338 0.29 15.99 -24.39
CA THR A 338 -0.74 17.01 -24.55
C THR A 338 -1.42 17.31 -23.23
N GLN A 339 -1.93 18.53 -23.07
CA GLN A 339 -2.71 18.91 -21.90
C GLN A 339 -4.18 19.07 -22.27
N GLN A 340 -5.07 18.38 -21.54
CA GLN A 340 -6.50 18.39 -21.82
C GLN A 340 -7.35 18.18 -20.55
N GLY A 341 -8.68 18.24 -20.70
CA GLY A 341 -9.63 17.90 -19.65
C GLY A 341 -9.70 16.38 -19.37
N PRO A 342 -10.68 15.93 -18.57
CA PRO A 342 -10.93 14.51 -18.34
C PRO A 342 -11.20 13.76 -19.65
N LEU A 343 -10.73 12.51 -19.73
CA LEU A 343 -11.16 11.57 -20.76
C LEU A 343 -12.59 11.08 -20.49
N ASP A 344 -13.31 10.62 -21.52
CA ASP A 344 -14.72 10.17 -21.41
C ASP A 344 -14.93 9.03 -20.37
N SER A 345 -13.88 8.28 -20.03
CA SER A 345 -13.90 7.21 -19.02
C SER A 345 -13.48 7.65 -17.62
N GLU A 346 -13.34 8.95 -17.37
CA GLU A 346 -12.95 9.54 -16.10
C GLU A 346 -14.09 10.36 -15.45
N ASP A 347 -14.75 9.76 -14.46
CA ASP A 347 -15.76 10.47 -13.65
C ASP A 347 -15.16 11.21 -12.43
N GLU A 348 -13.88 10.98 -12.13
CA GLU A 348 -13.22 11.50 -10.93
C GLU A 348 -12.48 12.81 -11.18
N HIS A 349 -12.66 13.79 -10.30
CA HIS A 349 -12.00 15.10 -10.35
C HIS A 349 -12.13 15.79 -11.72
N PRO A 350 -13.35 16.06 -12.21
CA PRO A 350 -13.58 16.51 -13.59
C PRO A 350 -12.96 17.87 -13.91
N THR A 351 -12.64 18.68 -12.90
CA THR A 351 -12.09 20.03 -13.07
C THR A 351 -10.56 20.07 -13.20
N LEU A 352 -9.86 18.97 -12.93
CA LEU A 352 -8.40 18.98 -12.91
C LEU A 352 -7.78 18.84 -14.32
N PRO A 353 -6.68 19.53 -14.64
CA PRO A 353 -5.95 19.30 -15.90
C PRO A 353 -5.32 17.91 -15.95
N ARG A 354 -5.22 17.36 -17.17
CA ARG A 354 -4.50 16.11 -17.46
C ARG A 354 -3.34 16.38 -18.41
N LEU A 355 -2.16 15.87 -18.07
CA LEU A 355 -1.07 15.64 -19.03
C LEU A 355 -1.20 14.21 -19.55
N VAL A 356 -1.37 14.05 -20.86
CA VAL A 356 -1.75 12.79 -21.51
C VAL A 356 -0.79 12.47 -22.63
N PHE A 357 -0.33 11.22 -22.69
CA PHE A 357 0.51 10.73 -23.78
C PHE A 357 0.48 9.21 -23.90
N HIS A 358 0.81 8.71 -25.10
CA HIS A 358 1.05 7.29 -25.32
C HIS A 358 2.37 6.89 -24.67
N HIS A 359 2.32 6.31 -23.48
CA HIS A 359 3.53 5.91 -22.78
C HIS A 359 4.10 4.60 -23.34
N THR A 360 5.43 4.46 -23.34
CA THR A 360 6.12 3.22 -23.75
C THR A 360 5.86 2.03 -22.83
N LYS A 361 5.18 2.22 -21.69
CA LYS A 361 4.94 1.22 -20.62
C LYS A 361 6.26 0.66 -20.03
N ARG A 362 7.35 1.43 -20.12
CA ARG A 362 8.70 1.13 -19.62
C ARG A 362 9.28 2.38 -18.95
N ALA A 363 10.49 2.31 -18.41
CA ALA A 363 11.21 3.46 -17.86
C ALA A 363 10.43 4.25 -16.79
N TYR A 364 9.80 3.55 -15.83
CA TYR A 364 9.03 4.18 -14.75
C TYR A 364 9.90 5.08 -13.85
N GLY A 365 11.21 4.84 -13.79
CA GLY A 365 12.17 5.78 -13.18
C GLY A 365 12.19 7.15 -13.86
N LEU A 366 12.05 7.21 -15.19
CA LEU A 366 11.88 8.47 -15.92
C LEU A 366 10.49 9.08 -15.71
N VAL A 367 9.44 8.28 -15.56
CA VAL A 367 8.10 8.80 -15.20
C VAL A 367 8.11 9.45 -13.81
N ARG A 368 8.83 8.86 -12.84
CA ARG A 368 9.05 9.45 -11.52
C ARG A 368 9.77 10.80 -11.64
N LYS A 369 10.80 10.92 -12.48
CA LYS A 369 11.50 12.18 -12.77
C LYS A 369 10.61 13.21 -13.48
N LEU A 370 9.74 12.78 -14.39
CA LEU A 370 8.74 13.64 -15.02
C LEU A 370 7.83 14.27 -13.95
N ILE A 371 7.37 13.46 -13.00
CA ILE A 371 6.54 13.96 -11.90
C ILE A 371 7.32 14.97 -11.04
N ASP A 372 8.58 14.71 -10.69
CA ASP A 372 9.41 15.71 -9.99
C ASP A 372 9.48 17.01 -10.78
N ARG A 373 9.81 16.91 -12.07
CA ARG A 373 9.97 18.08 -12.93
C ARG A 373 8.71 18.92 -12.96
N VAL A 374 7.55 18.31 -13.18
CA VAL A 374 6.25 19.00 -13.18
C VAL A 374 5.99 19.69 -11.84
N ASN A 375 6.41 19.09 -10.74
CA ASN A 375 6.31 19.67 -9.40
C ASN A 375 7.41 20.67 -9.08
N GLU A 376 8.41 20.90 -9.93
CA GLU A 376 9.46 21.91 -9.73
C GLU A 376 9.15 23.19 -10.50
N LEU A 377 8.48 23.09 -11.65
CA LEU A 377 8.12 24.21 -12.52
C LEU A 377 7.34 25.32 -11.77
N PRO A 378 7.67 26.60 -11.98
CA PRO A 378 7.04 27.72 -11.28
C PRO A 378 5.54 27.77 -11.54
N ASP A 379 4.79 28.26 -10.56
CA ASP A 379 3.36 28.51 -10.74
C ASP A 379 3.17 29.74 -11.62
N GLU A 380 2.43 29.57 -12.71
CA GLU A 380 2.08 30.61 -13.66
C GLU A 380 0.54 30.71 -13.73
N GLU A 381 0.01 31.92 -13.85
CA GLU A 381 -1.44 32.12 -14.04
C GLU A 381 -1.82 31.72 -15.48
N VAL A 382 -2.23 30.46 -15.62
CA VAL A 382 -2.73 29.91 -16.88
C VAL A 382 -4.23 29.73 -16.75
N PRO A 383 -5.06 30.41 -17.55
CA PRO A 383 -6.50 30.20 -17.56
C PRO A 383 -6.82 28.72 -17.83
N TRP A 384 -7.59 28.08 -16.94
CA TRP A 384 -8.07 26.71 -17.13
C TRP A 384 -9.61 26.71 -17.11
N PRO A 385 -10.27 26.19 -18.16
CA PRO A 385 -11.72 26.22 -18.31
C PRO A 385 -12.47 25.35 -17.29
#